data_AF-H6QBV2-F1
#
_entry.id   AF-H6QBV2-F1
#
_cell.length_a   1.000
_cell.length_b   1.000
_cell.length_c   1.000
_cell.angle_alpha   90.00
_cell.angle_beta   90.00
_cell.angle_gamma   90.00
#
_symmetry.space_group_name_H-M   'P 1'
#
loop_
_entity.id
_entity.type
_entity.pdbx_description
1 polymer ?
#
loop_
_entity_poly.entity_id
_entity_poly.type
_entity_poly.pdbx_seq_one_letter_code
_entity_poly.pdbx_strand_id
1 'polypeptide(L)' 'MDNEYLEYTAYCPSCGRRMEVANQYLRIDQLTGRKTLERVMYCKSCNIKIRQYAQL' A
#
# COMPACT_ATOMS: atom_id res chain seq x y z
N MET A 1 -13.33 -3.42 -8.29
CA MET A 1 -12.55 -4.63 -7.98
C MET A 1 -11.19 -4.33 -7.35
N ASP A 2 -10.69 -3.09 -7.39
CA ASP A 2 -9.34 -2.76 -6.89
C ASP A 2 -9.23 -2.62 -5.36
N ASN A 3 -10.34 -2.34 -4.67
CA ASN A 3 -10.33 -2.06 -3.24
C ASN A 3 -10.02 -3.31 -2.39
N GLU A 4 -10.47 -4.49 -2.85
CA GLU A 4 -10.33 -5.76 -2.13
C GLU A 4 -8.87 -6.23 -2.12
N TYR A 5 -8.17 -6.13 -3.25
CA TYR A 5 -6.73 -6.45 -3.36
C TYR A 5 -5.83 -5.53 -2.51
N LEU A 6 -6.24 -4.27 -2.36
CA LEU A 6 -5.55 -3.31 -1.51
C LEU A 6 -5.69 -3.64 -0.02
N GLU A 7 -6.82 -4.22 0.40
CA GLU A 7 -7.01 -4.69 1.76
C GLU A 7 -6.18 -5.94 2.08
N TYR A 8 -6.09 -6.89 1.13
CA TYR A 8 -5.25 -8.09 1.29
C TYR A 8 -3.75 -7.79 1.40
N THR A 9 -3.31 -6.65 0.87
CA THR A 9 -1.89 -6.24 0.93
C THR A 9 -1.59 -5.35 2.14
N ALA A 10 -2.56 -5.11 3.01
CA ALA A 10 -2.39 -4.35 4.26
C ALA A 10 -1.99 -5.24 5.45
N TYR A 11 -1.29 -6.35 5.22
CA TYR A 11 -0.81 -7.25 6.26
C TYR A 11 0.72 -7.25 6.33
N CYS A 12 1.24 -7.31 7.56
CA CYS A 12 2.67 -7.33 7.81
C CYS A 12 3.26 -8.67 7.35
N PRO A 13 4.26 -8.68 6.45
CA PRO A 13 4.86 -9.91 5.95
C PRO A 13 5.61 -10.69 7.04
N SER A 14 5.99 -10.03 8.15
CA SER A 14 6.74 -10.66 9.23
C SER A 14 5.86 -11.31 10.30
N CYS A 15 4.70 -10.74 10.61
CA CYS A 15 3.85 -11.23 11.72
C CYS A 15 2.40 -11.51 11.35
N GLY A 16 2.00 -11.30 10.09
CA GLY A 16 0.65 -11.53 9.60
C GLY A 16 -0.42 -10.59 10.18
N ARG A 17 -0.05 -9.60 11.00
CA ARG A 17 -1.00 -8.62 11.55
C ARG A 17 -1.30 -7.51 10.55
N ARG A 18 -2.50 -6.93 10.63
CA ARG A 18 -2.89 -5.78 9.79
C ARG A 18 -1.99 -4.58 10.10
N MET A 19 -1.52 -3.92 9.04
CA MET A 19 -0.72 -2.71 9.12
C MET A 19 -1.61 -1.47 9.07
N GLU A 20 -1.14 -0.39 9.67
CA GLU A 20 -1.79 0.92 9.58
C GLU A 20 -1.28 1.67 8.34
N VAL A 21 -2.19 2.24 7.57
CA VAL A 21 -1.84 3.08 6.41
C VAL A 21 -1.62 4.50 6.92
N ALA A 22 -0.37 4.96 6.87
CA ALA A 22 0.00 6.30 7.33
C ALA A 22 -0.29 7.37 6.27
N ASN A 23 0.02 7.08 5.00
CA ASN A 23 -0.19 7.97 3.87
C ASN A 23 -0.59 7.17 2.62
N GLN A 24 -1.41 7.76 1.76
CA GLN A 24 -1.85 7.17 0.49
C GLN A 24 -2.02 8.27 -0.57
N TYR A 25 -1.41 8.07 -1.74
CA TYR A 25 -1.40 9.00 -2.86
C TYR A 25 -1.72 8.26 -4.16
N LEU A 26 -2.64 8.80 -4.95
CA LEU A 26 -2.85 8.36 -6.31
C LEU A 26 -2.00 9.22 -7.25
N ARG A 27 -1.10 8.59 -8.00
CA ARG A 27 -0.24 9.25 -8.99
C ARG A 27 -0.68 8.82 -10.38
N ILE A 28 -0.80 9.77 -11.28
CA ILE A 28 -1.10 9.51 -12.69
C ILE A 28 0.16 9.82 -13.46
N ASP A 29 0.71 8.81 -14.14
CA ASP A 29 1.81 9.00 -15.07
C ASP A 29 1.27 9.71 -16.32
N GLN A 30 1.77 10.91 -16.59
CA GLN A 30 1.31 11.75 -17.70
C GLN A 30 1.70 11.18 -19.09
N LEU A 31 2.75 10.36 -19.16
CA LEU A 31 3.22 9.76 -20.42
C LEU A 31 2.44 8.49 -20.77
N THR A 32 2.15 7.66 -19.76
CA THR A 32 1.51 6.36 -19.99
C THR A 32 0.02 6.35 -19.65
N GLY A 33 -0.49 7.40 -19.00
CA GLY A 33 -1.85 7.48 -18.47
C GLY A 33 -2.11 6.51 -17.30
N ARG A 34 -1.11 5.76 -16.86
CA ARG A 34 -1.26 4.72 -15.84
C ARG A 34 -1.45 5.33 -14.46
N LYS A 35 -2.38 4.75 -13.71
CA LYS A 35 -2.64 5.13 -12.32
C LYS A 35 -1.81 4.25 -11.41
N THR A 36 -1.00 4.87 -10.55
CA THR A 36 -0.22 4.18 -9.53
C THR A 36 -0.64 4.68 -8.17
N LEU A 37 -1.07 3.78 -7.30
CA LEU A 37 -1.32 4.06 -5.89
C LEU A 37 -0.02 3.86 -5.10
N GLU A 38 0.50 4.94 -4.54
CA GLU A 38 1.61 4.92 -3.60
C GLU A 38 1.07 5.00 -2.17
N ARG A 39 1.42 4.05 -1.31
CA ARG A 39 1.01 4.08 0.10
C ARG A 39 2.14 3.69 1.04
N VAL A 40 2.14 4.30 2.21
CA VAL A 40 3.07 4.00 3.30
C VAL A 40 2.31 3.31 4.41
N MET A 41 2.75 2.12 4.78
CA MET A 41 2.16 1.28 5.81
C MET A 41 3.14 1.06 6.95
N TYR A 42 2.63 0.96 8.17
CA TYR A 42 3.42 0.75 9.38
C TYR A 42 2.86 -0.40 10.23
N CYS A 43 3.73 -1.31 10.65
CA CYS A 43 3.39 -2.35 11.60
C CYS A 43 3.86 -1.95 12.99
N LYS A 44 2.93 -1.62 13.90
CA LYS A 44 3.24 -1.29 15.30
C LYS A 44 3.90 -2.44 16.08
N SER A 45 3.58 -3.69 15.74
CA SER A 45 4.11 -4.85 16.47
C SER A 45 5.54 -5.21 16.09
N CYS A 46 5.91 -5.08 14.81
CA CYS A 46 7.27 -5.38 14.33
C CYS A 46 8.14 -4.14 14.18
N ASN A 47 7.57 -2.93 14.33
CA ASN A 47 8.23 -1.66 14.05
C ASN A 47 8.80 -1.59 12.61
N ILE A 48 8.02 -2.08 11.63
CA ILE A 48 8.41 -2.12 10.22
C ILE A 48 7.58 -1.10 9.45
N LYS A 49 8.23 -0.38 8.53
CA LYS A 49 7.59 0.55 7.59
C LYS A 49 7.75 0.02 6.17
N ILE A 50 6.64 -0.08 5.45
CA ILE A 50 6.59 -0.55 4.06
C ILE A 50 6.07 0.58 3.18
N ARG A 51 6.73 0.82 2.04
CA ARG A 51 6.20 1.67 0.98
C ARG A 51 5.77 0.77 -0.17
N GLN A 52 4.51 0.85 -0.55
CA GLN A 52 3.92 0.03 -1.60
C GLN A 52 3.50 0.89 -2.78
N TYR A 53 3.76 0.36 -3.97
CA TYR A 53 3.31 0.91 -5.25
C TYR A 53 2.40 -0.13 -5.91
N ALA A 54 1.13 0.20 -6.11
CA ALA A 54 0.18 -0.66 -6.81
C ALA A 54 -0.25 0.03 -8.11
N GLN A 55 -0.07 -0.64 -9.25
CA GLN A 55 -0.61 -0.17 -10.53
C GLN A 55 -2.08 -0.59 -10.64
N LEU A 56 -2.93 0.37 -10.98
CA LEU A 56 -4.38 0.22 -11.15
C LEU A 56 -4.74 0.22 -12.63
#